data_AF-J9G6L6-F1
#
_entry.id   AF-J9G6L6-F1
#
_cell.length_a   1.000
_cell.length_b   1.000
_cell.length_c   1.000
_cell.angle_alpha   90.00
_cell.angle_beta   90.00
_cell.angle_gamma   90.00
#
_symmetry.space_group_name_H-M   'P 1'
#
loop_
_entity.id
_entity.type
_entity.pdbx_description
1 polymer ?
#
loop_
_entity_poly.entity_id
_entity_poly.type
_entity_poly.pdbx_seq_one_letter_code
_entity_poly.pdbx_strand_id
1 'polypeptide(L)'
;MLSSGINSITIALRDSLYRAMYAVEGADSLGSHIEDYSIGHIGLKRFFSALKKREEINRPVRVAFLGDSFIEGDIVVADLRSALQAKFGGHGVGFVPVTSVAAQFRPTIEQKSEGWRTWSMLNDQEHHYTLPGMLFEPETEMPTITVKTTDRYPGLEIFSSLKLIYERNNSAEMLLSTNGSTNGSAIALPATY
;
A
#
# COMPACT_ATOMS: atom_id res chain seq x y z
N MET A 1 -33.23 -8.10 -1.38
CA MET A 1 -32.25 -8.13 -2.50
C MET A 1 -32.72 -7.16 -3.58
N LEU A 2 -32.11 -5.98 -3.67
CA LEU A 2 -32.38 -5.03 -4.76
C LEU A 2 -31.12 -4.95 -5.60
N SER A 3 -31.13 -5.61 -6.75
CA SER A 3 -30.16 -5.36 -7.81
C SER A 3 -30.36 -3.92 -8.27
N SER A 4 -29.49 -3.02 -7.83
CA SER A 4 -29.44 -1.66 -8.34
C SER A 4 -28.81 -1.71 -9.73
N GLY A 5 -29.59 -2.19 -10.71
CA GLY A 5 -29.21 -2.18 -12.12
C GLY A 5 -28.99 -0.75 -12.55
N ILE A 6 -27.77 -0.43 -12.98
CA ILE A 6 -27.40 0.90 -13.44
C ILE A 6 -28.26 1.22 -14.67
N ASN A 7 -28.98 2.36 -14.64
CA ASN A 7 -29.89 2.78 -15.70
C ASN A 7 -29.15 2.93 -17.05
N SER A 8 -29.59 2.18 -18.07
CA SER A 8 -28.99 2.13 -19.41
C SER A 8 -28.95 3.48 -20.12
N ILE A 9 -29.94 4.35 -19.90
CA ILE A 9 -29.98 5.71 -20.45
C ILE A 9 -28.86 6.55 -19.85
N THR A 10 -28.60 6.40 -18.55
CA THR A 10 -27.52 7.12 -17.86
C THR A 10 -26.15 6.67 -18.34
N ILE A 11 -25.97 5.38 -18.62
CA ILE A 11 -24.74 4.84 -19.20
C ILE A 11 -24.50 5.45 -20.59
N ALA A 12 -25.50 5.34 -21.49
CA ALA A 12 -25.39 5.83 -22.86
C ALA A 12 -25.11 7.33 -22.94
N LEU A 13 -25.72 8.12 -22.03
CA LEU A 13 -25.46 9.54 -21.91
C LEU A 13 -23.99 9.83 -21.53
N ARG A 14 -23.43 9.09 -20.56
CA ARG A 14 -22.04 9.28 -20.14
C ARG A 14 -21.06 8.91 -21.25
N ASP A 15 -21.29 7.80 -21.93
CA ASP A 15 -20.43 7.37 -23.04
C ASP A 15 -20.50 8.39 -24.19
N SER A 16 -21.67 8.98 -24.45
CA SER A 16 -21.83 10.02 -25.46
C SER A 16 -21.11 11.31 -25.09
N LEU A 17 -21.20 11.74 -23.82
CA LEU A 17 -20.47 12.90 -23.30
C LEU A 17 -18.95 12.68 -23.35
N TYR A 18 -18.50 11.49 -22.97
CA TYR A 18 -17.09 11.11 -23.08
C TYR A 18 -16.62 11.21 -24.52
N ARG A 19 -17.30 10.54 -25.46
CA ARG A 19 -16.96 10.63 -26.89
C ARG A 19 -16.96 12.07 -27.40
N ALA A 20 -17.92 12.90 -26.98
CA ALA A 20 -17.96 14.31 -27.37
C ALA A 20 -16.79 15.13 -26.82
N MET A 21 -16.36 14.88 -25.57
CA MET A 21 -15.19 15.54 -24.97
C MET A 21 -13.88 15.17 -25.67
N TYR A 22 -13.76 13.93 -26.16
CA TYR A 22 -12.54 13.41 -26.80
C TYR A 22 -12.59 13.41 -28.33
N ALA A 23 -13.70 13.81 -28.96
CA ALA A 23 -13.84 13.92 -30.42
C ALA A 23 -13.12 15.14 -31.04
N VAL A 24 -12.51 16.00 -30.23
CA VAL A 24 -11.68 17.12 -30.69
C VAL A 24 -10.24 16.60 -30.91
N GLU A 25 -9.83 16.58 -32.17
CA GLU A 25 -8.68 15.88 -32.75
C GLU A 25 -7.30 16.15 -32.10
N GLY A 26 -6.46 15.09 -32.03
CA GLY A 26 -5.03 15.20 -32.36
C GLY A 26 -3.97 15.22 -31.24
N ALA A 27 -4.29 14.87 -29.99
CA ALA A 27 -3.30 14.91 -28.90
C ALA A 27 -3.09 13.55 -28.23
N ASP A 28 -1.84 13.09 -28.25
CA ASP A 28 -1.38 11.90 -27.53
C ASP A 28 -1.45 12.03 -25.98
N SER A 29 -1.99 13.15 -25.44
CA SER A 29 -2.26 13.37 -24.01
C SER A 29 -2.71 14.82 -23.72
N LEU A 30 -3.92 15.22 -24.10
CA LEU A 30 -4.51 16.48 -23.58
C LEU A 30 -4.98 16.30 -22.11
N GLY A 31 -4.02 16.12 -21.20
CA GLY A 31 -4.17 16.34 -19.75
C GLY A 31 -4.86 15.23 -18.94
N SER A 32 -5.36 14.17 -19.58
CA SER A 32 -5.95 13.03 -18.89
C SER A 32 -4.86 12.05 -18.43
N HIS A 33 -4.35 12.23 -17.20
CA HIS A 33 -3.36 11.32 -16.62
C HIS A 33 -3.92 9.94 -16.22
N ILE A 34 -5.25 9.78 -16.14
CA ILE A 34 -5.94 8.53 -15.77
C ILE A 34 -7.26 8.45 -16.56
N GLU A 35 -7.46 7.36 -17.32
CA GLU A 35 -8.67 7.09 -18.09
C GLU A 35 -9.47 5.90 -17.50
N ASP A 36 -10.80 6.03 -17.43
CA ASP A 36 -11.70 4.99 -16.90
C ASP A 36 -12.47 4.33 -18.05
N TYR A 37 -12.00 3.17 -18.51
CA TYR A 37 -12.60 2.42 -19.63
C TYR A 37 -13.82 1.56 -19.22
N SER A 38 -14.28 1.64 -17.97
CA SER A 38 -15.49 0.92 -17.58
C SER A 38 -16.73 1.51 -18.26
N ILE A 39 -17.77 0.69 -18.40
CA ILE A 39 -19.06 1.11 -18.94
C ILE A 39 -19.59 2.32 -18.15
N GLY A 40 -19.85 3.43 -18.85
CA GLY A 40 -20.31 4.67 -18.24
C GLY A 40 -19.24 5.42 -17.44
N HIS A 41 -17.95 5.06 -17.55
CA HIS A 41 -16.80 5.73 -16.95
C HIS A 41 -16.92 5.90 -15.41
N ILE A 42 -17.24 4.82 -14.69
CA ILE A 42 -17.51 4.82 -13.24
C ILE A 42 -16.79 3.73 -12.44
N GLY A 43 -15.83 3.03 -13.02
CA GLY A 43 -15.04 1.98 -12.40
C GLY A 43 -14.32 2.50 -11.16
N LEU A 44 -13.86 3.76 -11.20
CA LEU A 44 -13.19 4.40 -10.07
C LEU A 44 -14.16 5.04 -9.05
N LYS A 45 -15.48 4.98 -9.27
CA LYS A 45 -16.48 5.63 -8.38
C LYS A 45 -16.38 5.15 -6.95
N ARG A 46 -16.27 3.82 -6.73
CA ARG A 46 -16.20 3.25 -5.37
C ARG A 46 -14.89 3.64 -4.68
N PHE A 47 -13.78 3.62 -5.42
CA PHE A 47 -12.47 4.01 -4.94
C PHE A 47 -12.46 5.47 -4.45
N PHE A 48 -12.84 6.42 -5.31
CA PHE A 48 -12.88 7.83 -4.92
C PHE A 48 -13.95 8.13 -3.86
N SER A 49 -15.06 7.40 -3.86
CA SER A 49 -16.05 7.53 -2.78
C SER A 49 -15.47 7.11 -1.43
N ALA A 50 -14.66 6.06 -1.37
CA ALA A 50 -14.01 5.64 -0.13
C ALA A 50 -13.01 6.69 0.36
N LEU A 51 -12.20 7.25 -0.55
CA LEU A 51 -11.23 8.30 -0.22
C LEU A 51 -11.90 9.57 0.31
N LYS A 52 -12.94 10.06 -0.40
CA LYS A 52 -13.66 11.29 -0.02
C LYS A 52 -14.40 11.16 1.31
N LYS A 53 -14.90 9.96 1.63
CA LYS A 53 -15.67 9.68 2.84
C LYS A 53 -14.85 9.04 3.95
N ARG A 54 -13.51 9.11 3.89
CA ARG A 54 -12.64 8.40 4.85
C ARG A 54 -12.98 8.70 6.31
N GLU A 55 -13.40 9.93 6.61
CA GLU A 55 -13.73 10.38 7.97
C GLU A 55 -15.06 9.79 8.46
N GLU A 56 -15.95 9.40 7.55
CA GLU A 56 -17.21 8.72 7.88
C GLU A 56 -17.03 7.21 8.11
N ILE A 57 -15.97 6.61 7.54
CA ILE A 57 -15.83 5.14 7.44
C ILE A 57 -15.14 4.53 8.69
N ASN A 58 -14.72 5.32 9.69
CA ASN A 58 -14.10 4.88 10.95
C ASN A 58 -12.95 3.84 10.81
N ARG A 59 -12.30 3.81 9.64
CA ARG A 59 -11.14 2.95 9.34
C ARG A 59 -10.31 3.59 8.23
N PRO A 60 -9.00 3.29 8.17
CA PRO A 60 -8.18 3.77 7.07
C PRO A 60 -8.62 3.15 5.73
N VAL A 61 -8.53 3.96 4.67
CA VAL A 61 -8.55 3.50 3.29
C VAL A 61 -7.11 3.18 2.90
N ARG A 62 -6.83 1.92 2.57
CA ARG A 62 -5.50 1.46 2.13
C ARG A 62 -5.52 1.24 0.63
N VAL A 63 -4.56 1.82 -0.08
CA VAL A 63 -4.39 1.66 -1.52
C VAL A 63 -3.17 0.77 -1.74
N ALA A 64 -3.36 -0.34 -2.44
CA ALA A 64 -2.27 -1.24 -2.83
C ALA A 64 -1.92 -0.99 -4.29
N PHE A 65 -0.63 -0.92 -4.59
CA PHE A 65 -0.09 -0.86 -5.95
C PHE A 65 0.74 -2.11 -6.17
N LEU A 66 0.37 -2.93 -7.15
CA LEU A 66 1.08 -4.14 -7.53
C LEU A 66 1.76 -3.88 -8.86
N GLY A 67 3.05 -4.19 -8.96
CA GLY A 67 3.88 -3.88 -10.11
C GLY A 67 5.23 -4.55 -10.01
N ASP A 68 6.18 -4.04 -10.78
CA ASP A 68 7.54 -4.56 -10.89
C ASP A 68 8.54 -3.76 -10.02
N SER A 69 9.82 -3.79 -10.39
CA SER A 69 10.90 -3.14 -9.65
C SER A 69 10.74 -1.61 -9.53
N PHE A 70 10.01 -0.92 -10.41
CA PHE A 70 9.84 0.54 -10.33
C PHE A 70 9.04 0.97 -9.10
N ILE A 71 8.26 0.08 -8.49
CA ILE A 71 7.56 0.37 -7.23
C ILE A 71 8.36 -0.06 -6.00
N GLU A 72 9.36 -0.93 -6.16
CA GLU A 72 10.10 -1.50 -5.02
C GLU A 72 10.99 -0.47 -4.32
N GLY A 73 11.60 0.44 -5.10
CA GLY A 73 12.35 1.58 -4.59
C GLY A 73 11.48 2.80 -4.23
N ASP A 74 10.16 2.64 -4.30
CA ASP A 74 9.18 3.70 -4.10
C ASP A 74 9.30 4.85 -5.13
N ILE A 75 9.79 4.57 -6.35
CA ILE A 75 10.11 5.59 -7.37
C ILE A 75 8.84 6.30 -7.85
N VAL A 76 7.82 5.52 -8.27
CA VAL A 76 6.55 6.07 -8.79
C VAL A 76 5.50 6.24 -7.68
N VAL A 77 5.46 5.28 -6.76
CA VAL A 77 4.42 5.18 -5.73
C VAL A 77 4.59 6.20 -4.60
N ALA A 78 5.79 6.76 -4.38
CA ALA A 78 5.98 7.83 -3.39
C ALA A 78 5.21 9.10 -3.76
N ASP A 79 5.36 9.57 -5.00
CA ASP A 79 4.68 10.78 -5.50
C ASP A 79 3.17 10.56 -5.54
N LEU A 80 2.72 9.40 -6.01
CA LEU A 80 1.30 9.04 -6.02
C LEU A 80 0.70 9.05 -4.61
N ARG A 81 1.39 8.43 -3.64
CA ARG A 81 0.97 8.39 -2.24
C ARG A 81 0.91 9.80 -1.65
N SER A 82 1.94 10.61 -1.87
CA SER A 82 1.99 12.00 -1.39
C SER A 82 0.84 12.83 -1.98
N ALA A 83 0.58 12.72 -3.29
CA ALA A 83 -0.53 13.42 -3.94
C ALA A 83 -1.91 13.00 -3.40
N LEU A 84 -2.11 11.69 -3.15
CA LEU A 84 -3.34 11.18 -2.56
C LEU A 84 -3.52 11.64 -1.11
N GLN A 85 -2.45 11.61 -0.31
CA GLN A 85 -2.46 12.08 1.07
C GLN A 85 -2.68 13.59 1.16
N ALA A 86 -2.08 14.38 0.28
CA ALA A 86 -2.30 15.82 0.21
C ALA A 86 -3.75 16.17 -0.17
N LYS A 87 -4.35 15.42 -1.10
CA LYS A 87 -5.70 15.70 -1.61
C LYS A 87 -6.82 15.18 -0.73
N PHE A 88 -6.67 13.98 -0.17
CA PHE A 88 -7.73 13.29 0.57
C PHE A 88 -7.42 13.17 2.06
N GLY A 89 -6.24 13.58 2.51
CA GLY A 89 -5.75 13.35 3.86
C GLY A 89 -5.22 11.92 4.05
N GLY A 90 -4.45 11.72 5.11
CA GLY A 90 -3.77 10.46 5.41
C GLY A 90 -2.30 10.70 5.72
N HIS A 91 -1.63 9.67 6.25
CA HIS A 91 -0.24 9.75 6.64
C HIS A 91 0.38 8.34 6.65
N GLY A 92 1.70 8.28 6.76
CA GLY A 92 2.50 7.05 6.81
C GLY A 92 2.83 6.47 5.44
N VAL A 93 3.82 5.57 5.44
CA VAL A 93 4.35 4.91 4.22
C VAL A 93 3.48 3.72 3.76
N GLY A 94 2.68 3.14 4.64
CA GLY A 94 1.84 1.99 4.32
C GLY A 94 2.55 0.66 4.58
N PHE A 95 2.44 -0.28 3.63
CA PHE A 95 3.03 -1.61 3.75
C PHE A 95 4.52 -1.59 3.34
N VAL A 96 5.37 -2.16 4.18
CA VAL A 96 6.81 -2.29 3.95
C VAL A 96 7.19 -3.75 4.26
N PRO A 97 7.86 -4.46 3.33
CA PRO A 97 8.28 -5.83 3.57
C PRO A 97 9.34 -5.90 4.68
N VAL A 98 9.54 -7.07 5.32
CA VAL A 98 10.51 -7.23 6.42
C VAL A 98 11.95 -7.00 5.95
N THR A 99 12.28 -7.43 4.74
CA THR A 99 13.54 -7.08 4.05
C THR A 99 13.22 -6.70 2.61
N SER A 100 14.10 -5.94 1.96
CA SER A 100 14.02 -5.66 0.52
C SER A 100 15.40 -5.23 0.01
N VAL A 101 15.77 -5.69 -1.18
CA VAL A 101 17.00 -5.25 -1.86
C VAL A 101 16.96 -3.77 -2.20
N ALA A 102 15.75 -3.22 -2.36
CA ALA A 102 15.52 -1.82 -2.66
C ALA A 102 15.40 -0.93 -1.40
N ALA A 103 15.45 -1.50 -0.19
CA ALA A 103 15.24 -0.76 1.06
C ALA A 103 16.15 0.48 1.18
N GLN A 104 17.41 0.36 0.77
CA GLN A 104 18.39 1.47 0.79
C GLN A 104 18.04 2.63 -0.17
N PHE A 105 17.21 2.38 -1.18
CA PHE A 105 16.81 3.38 -2.17
C PHE A 105 15.47 4.04 -1.84
N ARG A 106 14.71 3.51 -0.86
CA ARG A 106 13.41 4.06 -0.47
C ARG A 106 13.61 5.37 0.29
N PRO A 107 13.13 6.50 -0.24
CA PRO A 107 13.33 7.79 0.43
C PRO A 107 12.27 8.08 1.50
N THR A 108 11.29 7.20 1.67
CA THR A 108 10.04 7.41 2.42
C THR A 108 10.02 6.71 3.77
N ILE A 109 10.99 5.83 4.01
CA ILE A 109 11.23 5.15 5.29
C ILE A 109 12.67 4.66 5.30
N GLU A 110 13.36 4.84 6.43
CA GLU A 110 14.63 4.15 6.68
C GLU A 110 14.32 2.78 7.31
N GLN A 111 14.88 1.72 6.73
CA GLN A 111 14.66 0.36 7.21
C GLN A 111 15.98 -0.41 7.26
N LYS A 112 16.18 -1.16 8.35
CA LYS A 112 17.27 -2.14 8.51
C LYS A 112 16.72 -3.40 9.14
N SER A 113 17.18 -4.56 8.68
CA SER A 113 16.74 -5.84 9.20
C SER A 113 17.89 -6.83 9.21
N GLU A 114 17.97 -7.65 10.26
CA GLU A 114 19.04 -8.62 10.45
C GLU A 114 18.47 -9.96 10.93
N GLY A 115 19.11 -11.07 10.54
CA GLY A 115 18.71 -12.42 10.96
C GLY A 115 17.46 -12.96 10.27
N TRP A 116 17.16 -12.52 9.05
CA TRP A 116 16.01 -12.97 8.27
C TRP A 116 16.43 -13.65 6.96
N ARG A 117 15.90 -14.84 6.71
CA ARG A 117 15.89 -15.48 5.39
C ARG A 117 14.77 -14.90 4.56
N THR A 118 15.06 -14.60 3.29
CA THR A 118 14.04 -14.11 2.35
C THR A 118 13.76 -15.16 1.28
N TRP A 119 12.50 -15.53 1.15
CA TRP A 119 11.98 -16.35 0.07
C TRP A 119 11.18 -15.47 -0.90
N SER A 120 11.27 -15.75 -2.19
CA SER A 120 10.61 -14.97 -3.24
C SER A 120 9.97 -15.90 -4.27
N MET A 121 8.73 -15.60 -4.63
CA MET A 121 7.96 -16.36 -5.65
C MET A 121 8.65 -16.39 -7.01
N LEU A 122 9.60 -15.47 -7.26
CA LEU A 122 10.36 -15.43 -8.50
C LEU A 122 11.29 -16.64 -8.64
N ASN A 123 11.79 -17.17 -7.53
CA ASN A 123 12.84 -18.18 -7.52
C ASN A 123 12.45 -19.46 -6.76
N ASP A 124 11.34 -19.43 -6.03
CA ASP A 124 10.83 -20.56 -5.25
C ASP A 124 9.32 -20.68 -5.46
N GLN A 125 8.87 -21.92 -5.68
CA GLN A 125 7.46 -22.26 -5.94
C GLN A 125 6.88 -23.18 -4.85
N GLU A 126 7.66 -23.49 -3.82
CA GLU A 126 7.28 -24.43 -2.76
C GLU A 126 6.55 -23.72 -1.62
N HIS A 127 6.86 -22.44 -1.40
CA HIS A 127 6.27 -21.67 -0.31
C HIS A 127 4.93 -21.03 -0.71
N HIS A 128 4.08 -20.84 0.30
CA HIS A 128 2.91 -19.99 0.18
C HIS A 128 3.31 -18.55 0.45
N TYR A 129 3.20 -17.71 -0.58
CA TYR A 129 3.61 -16.31 -0.50
C TYR A 129 2.50 -15.40 -0.01
N THR A 130 2.88 -14.39 0.77
CA THR A 130 1.99 -13.29 1.15
C THR A 130 1.86 -12.27 0.00
N LEU A 131 1.02 -11.24 0.17
CA LEU A 131 0.74 -10.21 -0.84
C LEU A 131 1.97 -9.64 -1.61
N PRO A 132 3.14 -9.37 -1.01
CA PRO A 132 4.32 -8.92 -1.77
C PRO A 132 5.00 -9.99 -2.64
N GLY A 133 4.52 -11.23 -2.65
CA GLY A 133 5.23 -12.34 -3.31
C GLY A 133 6.49 -12.77 -2.57
N MET A 134 6.60 -12.41 -1.29
CA MET A 134 7.75 -12.69 -0.43
C MET A 134 7.31 -13.31 0.90
N LEU A 135 8.22 -14.09 1.48
CA LEU A 135 8.12 -14.67 2.82
C LEU A 135 9.44 -14.44 3.54
N PHE A 136 9.37 -14.18 4.85
CA PHE A 136 10.53 -13.90 5.68
C PHE A 136 10.54 -14.84 6.87
N GLU A 137 11.60 -15.64 7.00
CA GLU A 137 11.76 -16.60 8.09
C GLU A 137 12.92 -16.18 8.99
N PRO A 138 12.80 -16.33 10.32
CA PRO A 138 13.90 -16.04 11.23
C PRO A 138 15.04 -17.05 11.03
N GLU A 139 16.26 -16.55 10.78
CA GLU A 139 17.49 -17.37 10.75
C GLU A 139 18.21 -17.40 12.10
N THR A 140 17.81 -16.52 13.01
CA THR A 140 18.41 -16.38 14.34
C THR A 140 17.32 -16.40 15.40
N GLU A 141 17.69 -16.63 16.66
CA GLU A 141 16.74 -16.64 17.78
C GLU A 141 16.10 -15.25 18.01
N MET A 142 16.81 -14.18 17.68
CA MET A 142 16.37 -12.80 17.89
C MET A 142 16.62 -11.96 16.63
N PRO A 143 15.83 -12.18 15.56
CA PRO A 143 15.94 -11.37 14.35
C PRO A 143 15.43 -9.95 14.64
N THR A 144 15.97 -8.96 13.92
CA THR A 144 15.64 -7.55 14.19
C THR A 144 15.04 -6.87 12.97
N ILE A 145 14.14 -5.93 13.22
CA ILE A 145 13.63 -4.98 12.23
C ILE A 145 13.66 -3.60 12.88
N THR A 146 14.43 -2.70 12.30
CA THR A 146 14.49 -1.30 12.70
C THR A 146 13.87 -0.46 11.60
N VAL A 147 12.92 0.38 11.98
CA VAL A 147 12.25 1.32 11.09
C VAL A 147 12.34 2.73 11.66
N LYS A 148 12.55 3.72 10.78
CA LYS A 148 12.59 5.13 11.15
C LYS A 148 11.86 5.96 10.09
N THR A 149 11.01 6.86 10.56
CA THR A 149 10.27 7.81 9.72
C THR A 149 11.22 8.80 9.05
N THR A 150 10.77 9.39 7.93
CA THR A 150 11.50 10.44 7.22
C THR A 150 10.60 11.66 7.02
N ASP A 151 11.19 12.80 6.68
CA ASP A 151 10.52 14.05 6.35
C ASP A 151 10.56 14.35 4.84
N ARG A 152 10.89 13.35 4.02
CA ARG A 152 11.03 13.52 2.57
C ARG A 152 9.73 13.97 1.90
N TYR A 153 8.59 13.49 2.40
CA TYR A 153 7.26 13.87 1.95
C TYR A 153 6.40 14.23 3.16
N PRO A 154 5.47 15.19 3.03
CA PRO A 154 4.55 15.53 4.10
C PRO A 154 3.75 14.32 4.59
N GLY A 155 3.65 14.16 5.91
CA GLY A 155 2.86 13.10 6.53
C GLY A 155 3.62 11.78 6.70
N LEU A 156 4.94 11.74 6.49
CA LEU A 156 5.78 10.56 6.75
C LEU A 156 6.55 10.64 8.07
N GLU A 157 6.53 11.80 8.72
CA GLU A 157 7.24 12.07 9.97
C GLU A 157 6.64 11.25 11.14
N ILE A 158 5.36 10.90 11.02
CA ILE A 158 4.59 10.20 12.05
C ILE A 158 3.82 9.00 11.48
N PHE A 159 3.62 7.98 12.31
CA PHE A 159 2.68 6.90 12.07
C PHE A 159 1.80 6.68 13.31
N SER A 160 0.58 6.21 13.11
CA SER A 160 -0.41 6.01 14.19
C SER A 160 -0.47 4.57 14.67
N SER A 161 0.01 3.61 13.88
CA SER A 161 0.00 2.20 14.22
C SER A 161 1.09 1.44 13.47
N LEU A 162 1.77 0.54 14.17
CA LEU A 162 2.58 -0.51 13.56
C LEU A 162 1.76 -1.81 13.54
N LYS A 163 1.78 -2.53 12.43
CA LYS A 163 1.10 -3.82 12.28
C LYS A 163 2.03 -4.81 11.61
N LEU A 164 2.06 -6.02 12.15
CA LEU A 164 2.79 -7.13 11.56
C LEU A 164 1.79 -8.09 10.93
N ILE A 165 2.15 -8.59 9.74
CA ILE A 165 1.47 -9.71 9.09
C ILE A 165 2.41 -10.89 9.25
N TYR A 166 1.94 -11.93 9.93
CA TYR A 166 2.73 -13.12 10.23
C TYR A 166 1.80 -14.33 10.28
N GLU A 167 2.39 -15.51 10.12
CA GLU A 167 1.72 -16.80 10.21
C GLU A 167 2.63 -17.80 10.94
N ARG A 168 2.11 -19.01 11.20
CA ARG A 168 2.81 -20.10 11.86
C ARG A 168 3.48 -19.70 13.19
N ASN A 169 2.85 -18.80 13.92
CA ASN A 169 3.28 -18.41 15.25
C ASN A 169 2.61 -19.28 16.32
N ASN A 170 3.41 -19.88 17.19
CA ASN A 170 2.93 -20.62 18.37
C ASN A 170 3.07 -19.80 19.65
N SER A 171 4.22 -19.15 19.85
CA SER A 171 4.57 -18.52 21.12
C SER A 171 5.66 -17.44 20.99
N ALA A 172 5.80 -16.81 19.82
CA ALA A 172 6.81 -15.77 19.63
C ALA A 172 6.50 -14.54 20.49
N GLU A 173 7.55 -13.96 21.05
CA GLU A 173 7.51 -12.70 21.77
C GLU A 173 8.31 -11.65 21.00
N MET A 174 7.73 -10.47 20.84
CA MET A 174 8.37 -9.34 20.18
C MET A 174 8.83 -8.33 21.24
N LEU A 175 10.11 -7.97 21.20
CA LEU A 175 10.63 -6.85 21.96
C LEU A 175 10.50 -5.56 21.13
N LEU A 176 9.61 -4.66 21.54
CA LEU A 176 9.37 -3.39 20.87
C LEU A 176 10.06 -2.24 21.63
N SER A 177 11.00 -1.57 20.97
CA SER A 177 11.53 -0.26 21.41
C SER A 177 11.11 0.83 20.43
N THR A 178 10.77 2.00 20.95
CA THR A 178 10.42 3.20 20.15
C THR A 178 11.32 4.36 20.57
N ASN A 179 11.72 5.19 19.60
CA ASN A 179 12.53 6.40 19.81
C ASN A 179 13.78 6.20 20.68
N GLY A 180 14.42 5.03 20.57
CA GLY A 180 15.65 4.71 21.30
C GLY A 180 15.45 4.44 22.80
N SER A 181 14.22 4.16 23.25
CA SER A 181 13.98 3.69 24.63
C SER A 181 14.82 2.43 24.91
N THR A 182 15.63 2.48 25.97
CA THR A 182 16.43 1.32 26.42
C THR A 182 15.57 0.21 27.02
N ASN A 183 14.33 0.53 27.42
CA ASN A 183 13.37 -0.43 27.96
C ASN A 183 12.36 -0.77 26.87
N GLY A 184 12.66 -1.81 26.09
CA GLY A 184 11.70 -2.39 25.17
C GLY A 184 10.53 -3.02 25.92
N SER A 185 9.33 -2.93 25.36
CA SER A 185 8.17 -3.66 25.86
C SER A 185 8.09 -5.01 25.19
N ALA A 186 8.02 -6.08 25.98
CA ALA A 186 7.80 -7.41 25.46
C ALA A 186 6.31 -7.60 25.14
N ILE A 187 6.02 -8.06 23.93
CA ILE A 187 4.67 -8.23 23.40
C ILE A 187 4.56 -9.65 22.88
N ALA A 188 3.76 -10.48 23.57
CA ALA A 188 3.41 -11.79 23.07
C ALA A 188 2.61 -11.66 21.77
N LEU A 189 3.08 -12.29 20.69
CA LEU A 189 2.35 -12.34 19.43
C LEU A 189 1.25 -13.41 19.54
N PRO A 190 -0.01 -13.08 19.20
CA PRO A 190 -1.08 -14.08 19.15
C PRO A 190 -0.72 -15.29 18.28
N ALA A 191 -1.01 -16.49 18.78
CA ALA A 191 -0.83 -17.72 18.01
C ALA A 191 -1.71 -17.69 16.75
N THR A 192 -1.21 -18.27 15.68
CA THR A 192 -1.93 -18.41 14.41
C THR A 192 -2.26 -19.89 14.22
N TYR A 193 -3.54 -20.20 14.08
CA TYR A 193 -4.06 -21.55 13.85
C TYR A 193 -4.36 -21.79 12.38
#